data_AF-A0A6I9W443-F1
#
_entry.id   AF-A0A6I9W443-F1
#
_cell.length_a   1.000
_cell.length_b   1.000
_cell.length_c   1.000
_cell.angle_alpha   90.00
_cell.angle_beta   90.00
_cell.angle_gamma   90.00
#
_symmetry.space_group_name_H-M   'P 1'
#
loop_
_entity.id
_entity.type
_entity.pdbx_description
1 polymer ?
#
loop_
_entity_poly.entity_id
_entity_poly.type
_entity_poly.pdbx_seq_one_letter_code
_entity_poly.pdbx_strand_id
1 'polypeptide(L)'
;MYIKAIEFIEILKIYCKWAYSSLLPLGVLSLSINLYRFSQLVTSEEHYEMIIRFMFIVAHFGYMFFCNYVGQELIDHSSDIFYKTYNLRWYVIPLKAQKLLLLVMQRSMRHCTVVIGGLFIISLEGFATVKIKLIF
;
A
#
# COMPACT_ATOMS: atom_id res chain seq x y z
N MET A 1 17.68 -5.12 22.48
CA MET A 1 17.47 -3.94 21.60
C MET A 1 16.83 -4.33 20.27
N TYR A 2 17.36 -5.32 19.53
CA TYR A 2 16.79 -5.77 18.24
C TYR A 2 15.37 -6.38 18.33
N ILE A 3 15.05 -7.15 19.38
CA ILE A 3 13.72 -7.76 19.56
C ILE A 3 12.63 -6.69 19.69
N LYS A 4 12.87 -5.65 20.49
CA LYS A 4 11.93 -4.53 20.66
C LYS A 4 11.69 -3.75 19.35
N ALA A 5 12.72 -3.60 18.52
CA ALA A 5 12.59 -2.95 17.22
C ALA A 5 11.73 -3.79 16.25
N ILE A 6 11.87 -5.12 16.30
CA ILE A 6 11.06 -6.04 15.50
C ILE A 6 9.60 -6.00 15.95
N GLU A 7 9.33 -6.06 17.25
CA GLU A 7 7.97 -5.96 17.80
C GLU A 7 7.30 -4.63 17.41
N PHE A 8 8.03 -3.52 17.49
CA PHE A 8 7.53 -2.21 17.07
C PHE A 8 7.14 -2.17 15.60
N ILE A 9 7.96 -2.75 14.72
CA ILE A 9 7.67 -2.83 13.27
C ILE A 9 6.46 -3.73 12.99
N GLU A 10 6.33 -4.87 13.69
CA GLU A 10 5.17 -5.76 13.53
C GLU A 10 3.87 -5.07 13.97
N ILE A 11 3.90 -4.37 15.10
CA ILE A 11 2.77 -3.56 15.59
C ILE A 11 2.42 -2.46 14.57
N LEU A 12 3.41 -1.71 14.09
CA LEU A 12 3.21 -0.66 13.09
C LEU A 12 2.57 -1.19 11.80
N LYS A 13 3.03 -2.36 11.32
CA LYS A 13 2.45 -3.02 10.14
C LYS A 13 1.00 -3.44 10.37
N ILE A 14 0.68 -3.98 11.55
CA ILE A 14 -0.69 -4.36 11.91
C ILE A 14 -1.59 -3.12 11.92
N TYR A 15 -1.18 -2.04 12.58
CA TYR A 15 -1.95 -0.79 12.61
C TYR A 15 -2.12 -0.19 11.21
N CYS A 16 -1.06 -0.12 10.40
CA CYS A 16 -1.16 0.34 9.01
C CYS A 16 -2.16 -0.52 8.23
N LYS A 17 -2.07 -1.84 8.34
CA LYS A 17 -2.99 -2.76 7.65
C LYS A 17 -4.45 -2.52 8.04
N TRP A 18 -4.74 -2.35 9.33
CA TRP A 18 -6.09 -2.07 9.81
C TRP A 18 -6.60 -0.70 9.35
N ALA A 19 -5.77 0.34 9.47
CA ALA A 19 -6.10 1.69 9.01
C ALA A 19 -6.43 1.68 7.51
N TYR A 20 -5.56 1.10 6.69
CA TYR A 20 -5.79 0.98 5.24
C TYR A 20 -7.02 0.14 4.89
N SER A 21 -7.25 -0.96 5.61
CA SER A 21 -8.42 -1.81 5.38
C SER A 21 -9.74 -1.09 5.66
N SER A 22 -9.77 -0.17 6.63
CA SER A 22 -10.96 0.62 6.93
C SER A 22 -11.09 1.84 6.00
N LEU A 23 -9.97 2.46 5.64
CA LEU A 23 -9.90 3.65 4.82
C LEU A 23 -10.29 3.41 3.35
N LEU A 24 -9.93 2.25 2.77
CA LEU A 24 -10.28 1.92 1.39
C LEU A 24 -11.79 1.98 1.10
N PRO A 25 -12.67 1.24 1.82
CA PRO A 25 -14.11 1.29 1.55
C PRO A 25 -14.70 2.68 1.81
N LEU A 26 -14.22 3.40 2.84
CA LEU A 26 -14.64 4.78 3.10
C LEU A 26 -14.26 5.73 1.96
N GLY A 27 -13.04 5.60 1.43
CA GLY A 27 -12.55 6.37 0.30
C GLY A 27 -13.33 6.09 -0.98
N VAL A 28 -13.67 4.83 -1.26
CA VAL A 28 -14.49 4.43 -2.41
C VAL A 28 -15.92 4.96 -2.31
N LEU A 29 -16.53 4.88 -1.13
CA LEU A 29 -17.88 5.43 -0.89
C LEU A 29 -17.89 6.95 -1.07
N SER A 30 -16.92 7.66 -0.48
CA SER A 30 -16.77 9.12 -0.64
C SER A 30 -16.57 9.52 -2.11
N LEU A 31 -15.70 8.82 -2.83
CA LEU A 31 -15.46 9.07 -4.25
C LEU A 31 -16.75 8.84 -5.07
N SER A 32 -17.48 7.76 -4.79
CA SER A 32 -18.73 7.42 -5.48
C SER A 32 -19.81 8.50 -5.30
N ILE A 33 -19.96 9.02 -4.07
CA ILE A 33 -20.90 10.11 -3.78
C ILE A 33 -20.50 11.39 -4.52
N ASN A 34 -19.21 11.73 -4.54
CA ASN A 34 -18.73 12.94 -5.23
C ASN A 34 -18.88 12.82 -6.76
N LEU A 35 -18.64 11.65 -7.35
CA LEU A 35 -18.86 11.39 -8.77
C LEU A 35 -20.34 11.47 -9.16
N TYR A 36 -21.23 10.90 -8.34
CA TYR A 36 -22.68 10.99 -8.57
C TYR A 36 -23.18 12.44 -8.51
N ARG A 37 -22.71 13.22 -7.52
CA ARG A 37 -23.06 14.65 -7.45
C ARG A 37 -22.49 15.44 -8.61
N PHE A 38 -21.26 15.12 -9.03
CA PHE A 38 -20.65 15.76 -10.19
C PHE A 38 -21.46 15.49 -11.46
N SER A 39 -21.92 14.26 -11.70
CA SER A 39 -22.73 13.94 -12.90
C SER A 39 -24.08 14.67 -12.91
N GLN A 40 -24.72 14.86 -11.75
CA GLN A 40 -25.92 15.69 -11.64
C GLN A 40 -25.63 17.16 -11.95
N LEU A 41 -24.55 17.70 -11.37
CA LEU A 41 -24.16 19.11 -11.53
C LEU A 41 -23.71 19.44 -12.96
N VAL A 42 -23.21 18.47 -13.73
CA VAL A 42 -22.90 18.66 -15.17
C VAL A 42 -24.15 19.00 -15.98
N THR A 43 -25.34 18.57 -15.54
CA THR A 43 -26.62 18.91 -16.19
C THR A 43 -27.19 20.24 -15.67
N SER A 44 -26.67 20.76 -14.55
CA SER A 44 -27.08 22.01 -13.93
C SER A 44 -26.16 23.16 -14.37
N GLU A 45 -26.64 24.41 -14.36
CA GLU A 45 -25.81 25.59 -14.66
C GLU A 45 -24.98 26.09 -13.45
N GLU A 46 -24.88 25.31 -12.37
CA GLU A 46 -24.15 25.67 -11.16
C GLU A 46 -22.63 25.39 -11.26
N HIS A 47 -21.90 26.28 -11.94
CA HIS A 47 -20.47 26.13 -12.19
C HIS A 47 -19.58 26.11 -10.94
N TYR A 48 -19.95 26.83 -9.87
CA TYR A 48 -19.13 26.90 -8.64
C TYR A 48 -19.07 25.55 -7.90
N GLU A 49 -20.21 24.92 -7.67
CA GLU A 49 -20.29 23.61 -7.01
C GLU A 49 -19.59 22.53 -7.84
N MET A 50 -19.70 22.60 -9.18
CA MET A 50 -19.00 21.69 -10.08
C MET A 50 -17.48 21.74 -9.90
N ILE A 51 -16.89 22.93 -9.82
CA ILE A 51 -15.44 23.11 -9.62
C ILE A 51 -15.01 22.51 -8.28
N ILE A 52 -15.76 22.75 -7.20
CA ILE A 52 -15.45 22.19 -5.88
C ILE A 52 -15.47 20.66 -5.93
N ARG A 53 -16.50 20.04 -6.50
CA ARG A 53 -16.60 18.57 -6.61
C ARG A 53 -15.48 17.99 -7.44
N PHE A 54 -15.11 18.65 -8.53
CA PHE A 54 -13.99 18.26 -9.36
C PHE A 54 -12.66 18.27 -8.57
N MET A 55 -12.41 19.35 -7.81
CA MET A 55 -11.23 19.44 -6.93
C MET A 55 -11.21 18.32 -5.88
N PHE A 56 -12.35 17.97 -5.29
CA PHE A 56 -12.44 16.84 -4.37
C PHE A 56 -12.12 15.50 -5.05
N ILE A 57 -12.59 15.27 -6.27
CA ILE A 57 -12.30 14.05 -7.04
C ILE A 57 -10.79 13.96 -7.31
N VAL A 58 -10.17 15.04 -7.80
CA VAL A 58 -8.72 15.09 -8.04
C VAL A 58 -7.94 14.85 -6.75
N ALA A 59 -8.36 15.44 -5.63
CA ALA A 59 -7.74 15.23 -4.33
C ALA A 59 -7.83 13.76 -3.87
N HIS A 60 -8.97 13.09 -4.10
CA HIS A 60 -9.11 11.65 -3.78
C HIS A 60 -8.14 10.80 -4.60
N PHE A 61 -8.03 11.04 -5.90
CA PHE A 61 -7.07 10.33 -6.75
C PHE A 61 -5.62 10.60 -6.32
N GLY A 62 -5.28 11.85 -6.02
CA GLY A 62 -3.95 12.22 -5.51
C GLY A 62 -3.63 11.52 -4.19
N TYR A 63 -4.58 11.48 -3.26
CA TYR A 63 -4.44 10.77 -1.99
C TYR A 63 -4.22 9.27 -2.18
N MET A 64 -5.05 8.61 -3.00
CA MET A 64 -4.91 7.19 -3.32
C MET A 64 -3.56 6.90 -4.00
N PHE A 65 -3.13 7.76 -4.91
CA PHE A 65 -1.84 7.63 -5.57
C PHE A 65 -0.67 7.73 -4.56
N PHE A 66 -0.69 8.73 -3.70
CA PHE A 66 0.35 8.92 -2.68
C PHE A 66 0.45 7.72 -1.73
N CYS A 67 -0.68 7.19 -1.27
CA CYS A 67 -0.73 5.98 -0.47
C CYS A 67 -0.10 4.77 -1.17
N ASN A 68 -0.43 4.54 -2.45
CA ASN A 68 0.14 3.44 -3.22
C ASN A 68 1.63 3.64 -3.52
N TYR A 69 2.07 4.88 -3.72
CA TYR A 69 3.49 5.23 -3.87
C TYR A 69 4.30 4.92 -2.61
N VAL A 70 3.80 5.32 -1.43
CA VAL A 70 4.45 4.98 -0.15
C VAL A 70 4.48 3.46 0.07
N GLY A 71 3.42 2.75 -0.30
CA GLY A 71 3.40 1.28 -0.25
C GLY A 71 4.45 0.64 -1.17
N GLN A 72 4.61 1.17 -2.38
CA GLN A 72 5.62 0.72 -3.34
C GLN A 72 7.04 0.95 -2.80
N GLU A 73 7.34 2.15 -2.30
CA GLU A 73 8.65 2.48 -1.73
C GLU A 73 9.02 1.51 -0.58
N LEU A 74 8.04 1.15 0.25
CA LEU A 74 8.21 0.17 1.33
C LEU A 74 8.54 -1.24 0.80
N ILE A 75 7.89 -1.64 -0.30
CA ILE A 75 8.16 -2.92 -0.99
C ILE A 75 9.58 -2.91 -1.57
N ASP A 76 9.94 -1.85 -2.28
CA ASP A 76 11.22 -1.73 -2.96
C ASP A 76 12.38 -1.67 -1.96
N HIS A 77 12.24 -0.89 -0.88
CA HIS A 77 13.25 -0.82 0.18
C HIS A 77 13.48 -2.18 0.86
N SER A 78 12.41 -2.93 1.11
CA SER A 78 12.55 -4.27 1.70
C SER A 78 13.21 -5.27 0.76
N SER A 79 12.98 -5.13 -0.54
CA SER A 79 13.56 -5.96 -1.58
C SER A 79 15.05 -5.64 -1.76
N ASP A 80 15.44 -4.37 -1.65
CA ASP A 80 16.85 -3.94 -1.65
C ASP A 80 17.61 -4.49 -0.43
N ILE A 81 17.03 -4.43 0.77
CA ILE A 81 17.62 -5.04 1.97
C ILE A 81 17.82 -6.54 1.76
N PHE A 82 16.82 -7.24 1.20
CA PHE A 82 16.93 -8.66 0.88
C PHE A 82 18.08 -8.93 -0.10
N TYR A 83 18.15 -8.18 -1.20
CA TYR A 83 19.15 -8.35 -2.25
C TYR A 83 20.58 -8.10 -1.73
N LYS A 84 20.79 -7.00 -0.98
CA LYS A 84 22.08 -6.69 -0.35
C LYS A 84 22.51 -7.76 0.64
N THR A 85 21.56 -8.28 1.41
CA THR A 85 21.80 -9.36 2.38
C THR A 85 22.15 -10.67 1.66
N TYR A 86 21.54 -10.93 0.51
CA TYR A 86 21.81 -12.11 -0.33
C TYR A 86 23.19 -12.11 -0.96
N ASN A 87 23.64 -10.95 -1.45
CA ASN A 87 24.96 -10.82 -2.06
C ASN A 87 26.12 -10.78 -1.05
N LEU A 88 25.85 -10.63 0.25
CA LEU A 88 26.87 -10.81 1.27
C LEU A 88 27.34 -12.27 1.29
N ARG A 89 28.61 -12.52 1.67
CA ARG A 89 29.16 -13.88 1.86
C ARG A 89 28.60 -14.53 3.14
N TRP A 90 27.29 -14.69 3.21
CA TRP A 90 26.53 -15.19 4.36
C TRP A 90 26.99 -16.59 4.79
N TYR A 91 27.56 -17.38 3.87
CA TYR A 91 28.14 -18.70 4.11
C TYR A 91 29.46 -18.69 4.89
N VAL A 92 30.12 -17.54 5.04
CA VAL A 92 31.39 -17.37 5.79
C VAL A 92 31.13 -16.93 7.23
N ILE A 93 29.90 -16.54 7.55
CA ILE A 93 29.49 -16.03 8.85
C ILE A 93 29.25 -17.21 9.81
N PRO A 94 29.57 -17.09 11.12
CA PRO A 94 29.31 -18.14 12.10
C PRO A 94 27.85 -18.64 12.09
N LEU A 95 27.66 -19.94 12.28
CA LEU A 95 26.38 -20.67 12.13
C LEU A 95 25.18 -20.00 12.84
N LYS A 96 25.39 -19.38 14.01
CA LYS A 96 24.33 -18.67 14.74
C LYS A 96 23.83 -17.43 13.98
N ALA A 97 24.74 -16.64 13.41
CA ALA A 97 24.39 -15.45 12.65
C ALA A 97 23.89 -15.80 11.24
N GLN A 98 24.35 -16.91 10.64
CA GLN A 98 23.83 -17.44 9.38
C GLN A 98 22.33 -17.80 9.46
N LYS A 99 21.91 -18.49 10.53
CA LYS A 99 20.49 -18.80 10.78
C LYS A 99 19.63 -17.54 10.98
N LEU A 100 20.17 -16.53 11.65
CA LEU A 100 19.51 -15.24 11.86
C LEU A 100 19.32 -14.47 10.54
N LEU A 101 20.35 -14.46 9.68
CA LEU A 101 20.30 -13.88 8.34
C LEU A 101 19.25 -14.53 7.44
N LEU A 102 19.18 -15.86 7.44
CA LEU A 102 18.14 -16.61 6.73
C LEU A 102 16.73 -16.24 7.18
N LEU A 103 16.53 -16.07 8.50
CA LEU A 103 15.26 -15.61 9.06
C LEU A 103 14.90 -14.18 8.62
N VAL A 104 15.88 -13.27 8.59
CA VAL A 104 15.71 -11.89 8.11
C VAL A 104 15.33 -11.88 6.63
N MET A 105 16.05 -12.65 5.80
CA MET A 105 15.78 -12.82 4.37
C MET A 105 14.38 -13.38 4.09
N GLN A 106 13.99 -14.42 4.82
CA GLN A 106 12.68 -15.03 4.68
C GLN A 106 11.56 -14.06 5.11
N ARG A 107 11.82 -13.22 6.13
CA ARG A 107 10.88 -12.19 6.59
C ARG A 107 10.79 -11.00 5.62
N SER A 108 11.89 -10.54 5.04
CA SER A 108 11.86 -9.46 4.04
C SER A 108 11.11 -9.87 2.78
N MET A 109 11.23 -11.12 2.34
CA MET A 109 10.47 -11.62 1.19
C MET A 109 8.97 -11.77 1.44
N ARG A 110 8.55 -12.13 2.67
CA ARG A 110 7.15 -12.52 2.93
C ARG A 110 6.27 -11.39 3.48
N HIS A 111 6.84 -10.28 3.93
CA HIS A 111 6.13 -9.30 4.79
C HIS A 111 6.13 -7.85 4.32
N CYS A 112 6.61 -7.52 3.12
CA CYS A 112 6.50 -6.14 2.64
C CYS A 112 5.44 -5.91 1.57
N THR A 113 4.85 -6.96 1.01
CA THR A 113 3.59 -6.84 0.29
C THR A 113 2.45 -6.71 1.30
N VAL A 114 2.02 -5.47 1.58
CA VAL A 114 0.82 -5.23 2.40
C VAL A 114 -0.39 -5.63 1.56
N VAL A 115 -0.85 -6.86 1.77
CA VAL A 115 -2.08 -7.36 1.15
C VAL A 115 -3.27 -7.02 2.05
N ILE A 116 -4.15 -6.15 1.58
CA ILE A 116 -5.40 -5.79 2.25
C ILE A 116 -6.45 -6.84 1.89
N GLY A 117 -6.96 -7.55 2.89
CA GLY A 117 -8.06 -8.52 2.74
C GLY A 117 -7.78 -9.73 1.83
N GLY A 118 -6.54 -9.94 1.37
CA GLY A 118 -6.23 -10.94 0.33
C GLY A 118 -6.55 -10.48 -1.10
N LEU A 119 -7.06 -9.26 -1.28
CA LEU A 119 -7.66 -8.78 -2.53
C LEU A 119 -6.84 -7.68 -3.20
N PHE A 120 -6.21 -6.81 -2.41
CA PHE A 120 -5.50 -5.64 -2.94
C PHE A 120 -4.08 -5.55 -2.36
N ILE A 121 -3.10 -5.39 -3.24
CA ILE A 121 -1.70 -5.12 -2.87
C ILE A 121 -1.52 -3.61 -2.95
N ILE A 122 -1.05 -3.00 -1.85
CA ILE A 122 -0.68 -1.58 -1.85
C ILE A 122 0.61 -1.42 -2.66
N SER A 123 0.47 -1.18 -3.96
CA SER A 123 1.55 -0.97 -4.91
C SER A 123 1.05 -0.10 -6.05
N LEU A 124 1.97 0.57 -6.75
CA LEU A 124 1.61 1.29 -7.97
C LEU A 124 1.03 0.34 -9.02
N GLU A 125 1.56 -0.89 -9.08
CA GLU A 125 1.01 -1.94 -9.93
C GLU A 125 -0.44 -2.25 -9.55
N GLY A 126 -0.77 -2.39 -8.26
CA GLY A 126 -2.14 -2.59 -7.78
C GLY A 126 -3.07 -1.43 -8.13
N PHE A 127 -2.60 -0.18 -8.05
CA PHE A 127 -3.36 1.01 -8.43
C PHE A 127 -3.64 1.08 -9.94
N ALA A 128 -2.63 0.78 -10.77
CA ALA A 128 -2.75 0.78 -12.23
C ALA A 128 -3.54 -0.43 -12.74
N THR A 129 -3.51 -1.55 -12.01
CA THR A 129 -4.17 -2.80 -12.39
C THR A 129 -5.65 -2.74 -12.03
N VAL A 130 -6.44 -2.04 -12.84
CA VAL A 130 -7.88 -2.31 -12.95
C VAL A 130 -8.06 -3.59 -13.77
N LYS A 131 -7.56 -4.72 -13.26
CA LYS A 131 -8.02 -6.02 -13.76
C LYS A 131 -9.40 -6.23 -13.18
N ILE A 132 -10.40 -5.75 -13.91
CA ILE A 132 -11.72 -6.38 -13.90
C ILE A 132 -11.47 -7.82 -14.34
N LYS A 133 -11.13 -8.70 -13.40
CA LYS A 133 -11.33 -10.13 -13.56
C LYS A 133 -12.85 -10.30 -13.44
N LEU A 134 -13.57 -9.91 -14.50
CA LEU A 134 -14.90 -10.41 -14.78
C LEU A 134 -14.72 -11.92 -14.88
N ILE A 135 -15.01 -12.59 -13.76
CA ILE A 135 -15.15 -14.04 -13.73
C ILE A 135 -16.43 -14.30 -14.55
N PHE A 136 -16.24 -14.55 -15.84
CA PHE A 136 -17.10 -15.40 -16.63
C PHE A 136 -16.42 -16.76 -16.75
#